data_AF-A0A7X3T7H1-F1
#
_entry.id   AF-A0A7X3T7H1-F1
#
_cell.length_a   1.000
_cell.length_b   1.000
_cell.length_c   1.000
_cell.angle_alpha   90.00
_cell.angle_beta   90.00
_cell.angle_gamma   90.00
#
_symmetry.space_group_name_H-M   'P 1'
#
loop_
_entity.id
_entity.type
_entity.pdbx_description
1 polymer ?
#
loop_
_entity_poly.entity_id
_entity_poly.type
_entity_poly.pdbx_seq_one_letter_code
_entity_poly.pdbx_strand_id
1 'polypeptide(L)'
;MPRQKVVINVEKEFDARRKSGKRCDRLLFYQNENTFVAVPIELKGHGKGDESDVLEQLKSGLAFAATLVSDLKEPVYVPIVFTKRGIKSRNPRQQNRELKVKFQGKTLTVLTGRCGRQRNLANLLSEAGYL
;
A
#
# COMPACT_ATOMS: atom_id res chain seq x y z
N MET A 1 -13.66 0.69 15.45
CA MET A 1 -13.08 1.94 14.88
C MET A 1 -11.66 2.09 15.41
N PRO A 2 -10.65 2.38 14.57
CA PRO A 2 -9.25 2.46 15.01
C PRO A 2 -9.04 3.54 16.07
N ARG A 3 -8.30 3.22 17.14
CA ARG A 3 -8.07 4.15 18.27
C ARG A 3 -7.09 5.26 17.94
N GLN A 4 -6.12 4.97 17.08
CA GLN A 4 -5.10 5.93 16.63
C GLN A 4 -4.78 5.70 15.16
N LYS A 5 -4.58 6.80 14.42
CA LYS A 5 -4.21 6.81 13.01
C LYS A 5 -3.11 7.84 12.79
N VAL A 6 -2.06 7.47 12.07
CA VAL A 6 -0.95 8.34 11.68
C VAL A 6 -0.74 8.21 10.18
N VAL A 7 -0.78 9.33 9.46
CA VAL A 7 -0.53 9.36 8.02
C VAL A 7 0.75 10.14 7.75
N ILE A 8 1.69 9.50 7.08
CA ILE A 8 2.98 10.08 6.72
C ILE A 8 2.99 10.35 5.21
N ASN A 9 3.32 11.59 4.83
CA ASN A 9 3.62 11.95 3.44
C ASN A 9 5.10 11.69 3.16
N VAL A 10 5.40 10.56 2.51
CA VAL A 10 6.79 10.09 2.38
C VAL A 10 7.65 11.05 1.56
N GLU A 11 7.08 11.68 0.53
CA GLU A 11 7.80 12.66 -0.31
C GLU A 11 8.12 13.95 0.46
N LYS A 12 7.19 14.41 1.31
CA LYS A 12 7.34 15.66 2.06
C LYS A 12 8.23 15.50 3.29
N GLU A 13 8.06 14.41 4.02
CA GLU A 13 8.72 14.20 5.32
C GLU A 13 10.16 13.69 5.20
N PHE A 14 10.53 13.11 4.06
CA PHE A 14 11.87 12.58 3.84
C PHE A 14 12.46 13.19 2.57
N ASP A 15 13.20 14.28 2.74
CA ASP A 15 13.81 15.10 1.68
C ASP A 15 14.30 14.24 0.50
N ALA A 16 13.55 14.31 -0.61
CA ALA A 16 13.56 13.37 -1.73
C ALA A 16 14.89 13.32 -2.51
N ARG A 17 15.84 14.21 -2.20
CA ARG A 17 17.06 14.41 -2.98
C ARG A 17 18.19 13.43 -2.66
N ARG A 18 18.11 12.66 -1.57
CA ARG A 18 19.27 11.89 -1.04
C ARG A 18 19.16 10.37 -1.09
N LYS A 19 18.04 9.76 -1.48
CA LYS A 19 17.95 8.30 -1.67
C LYS A 19 17.36 7.97 -3.04
N SER A 20 18.10 7.21 -3.83
CA SER A 20 17.84 6.86 -5.24
C SER A 20 16.72 5.83 -5.48
N GLY A 21 16.00 5.40 -4.44
CA GLY A 21 14.95 4.38 -4.58
C GLY A 21 13.57 4.97 -4.80
N LYS A 22 12.77 4.37 -5.70
CA LYS A 22 11.35 4.71 -5.85
C LYS A 22 10.62 4.40 -4.54
N ARG A 23 9.77 5.32 -4.06
CA ARG A 23 8.98 5.15 -2.83
C ARG A 23 7.49 5.27 -3.12
N CYS A 24 6.67 4.73 -2.22
CA CYS A 24 5.25 4.99 -2.23
C CYS A 24 4.94 6.41 -1.74
N ASP A 25 3.85 7.01 -2.20
CA ASP A 25 3.49 8.39 -1.86
C ASP A 25 3.13 8.59 -0.38
N ARG A 26 2.43 7.63 0.23
CA ARG A 26 1.92 7.74 1.61
C ARG A 26 2.12 6.44 2.39
N LEU A 27 2.23 6.57 3.70
CA LEU A 27 2.12 5.47 4.66
C LEU A 27 1.03 5.80 5.65
N LEU A 28 0.09 4.89 5.85
CA LEU A 28 -0.89 4.97 6.92
C LEU A 28 -0.56 3.89 7.96
N PHE A 29 -0.43 4.32 9.20
CA PHE A 29 -0.33 3.45 10.36
C PHE A 29 -1.60 3.59 11.19
N TYR A 30 -2.17 2.47 11.62
CA TYR A 30 -3.26 2.51 12.59
C TYR A 30 -3.25 1.27 13.47
N GLN A 31 -3.87 1.42 14.64
CA GLN A 31 -4.09 0.32 15.56
C GLN A 31 -5.59 0.03 15.67
N ASN A 32 -5.96 -1.22 15.43
CA ASN A 32 -7.30 -1.74 15.73
C ASN A 32 -7.16 -2.83 16.78
N GLU A 33 -7.74 -2.58 17.95
CA GLU A 33 -7.57 -3.45 19.13
C GLU A 33 -6.08 -3.70 19.43
N ASN A 34 -5.63 -4.95 19.32
CA ASN A 34 -4.24 -5.35 19.54
C ASN A 34 -3.44 -5.56 18.24
N THR A 35 -4.03 -5.22 17.10
CA THR A 35 -3.42 -5.40 15.78
C THR A 35 -2.91 -4.06 15.26
N PHE A 36 -1.60 -4.00 15.01
CA PHE A 36 -0.98 -2.86 14.36
C PHE A 36 -0.94 -3.09 12.85
N VAL A 37 -1.40 -2.10 12.08
CA VAL A 37 -1.49 -2.19 10.62
C VAL A 37 -0.71 -1.07 9.96
N ALA A 38 0.16 -1.45 9.02
CA ALA A 38 0.92 -0.56 8.17
C ALA A 38 0.43 -0.66 6.71
N VAL A 39 0.08 0.47 6.13
CA VAL A 39 -0.56 0.55 4.81
C VAL A 39 0.29 1.45 3.90
N PRO A 40 1.17 0.88 3.07
CA PRO A 40 1.82 1.63 2.00
C PRO A 40 0.84 1.95 0.88
N ILE A 41 0.81 3.22 0.48
CA ILE A 41 -0.16 3.76 -0.46
C ILE A 41 0.55 4.47 -1.60
N GLU A 42 0.29 4.02 -2.82
CA GLU A 42 0.73 4.65 -4.06
C GLU A 42 -0.45 5.34 -4.75
N LEU A 43 -0.25 6.55 -5.30
CA LEU A 43 -1.25 7.39 -5.95
C LEU A 43 -0.87 7.62 -7.42
N LYS A 44 -1.67 7.11 -8.35
CA LYS A 44 -1.54 7.36 -9.79
C LYS A 44 -2.65 8.31 -10.27
N GLY A 45 -2.30 9.60 -10.31
CA GLY A 45 -3.23 10.70 -10.62
C GLY A 45 -3.40 11.00 -12.12
N HIS A 46 -2.30 11.04 -12.87
CA HIS A 46 -2.29 11.40 -14.29
C HIS A 46 -1.79 10.22 -15.13
N GLY A 47 -2.71 9.52 -15.81
CA GLY A 47 -2.36 8.38 -16.67
C GLY A 47 -2.52 7.01 -16.03
N LYS A 48 -2.24 5.96 -16.81
CA LYS A 48 -2.15 4.59 -16.29
C LYS A 48 -0.80 4.44 -15.60
N GLY A 49 -0.77 3.90 -14.39
CA GLY A 49 0.49 3.58 -13.72
C GLY A 49 1.19 2.41 -14.41
N ASP A 50 2.51 2.43 -14.50
CA ASP A 50 3.28 1.24 -14.86
C ASP A 50 3.27 0.24 -13.70
N GLU A 51 3.05 -1.04 -13.98
CA GLU A 51 2.98 -2.07 -12.95
C GLU A 51 4.32 -2.29 -12.26
N SER A 52 5.41 -2.30 -13.02
CA SER A 52 6.75 -2.55 -12.47
C SER A 52 7.14 -1.44 -11.50
N ASP A 53 6.85 -0.18 -11.87
CA ASP A 53 7.04 0.99 -11.01
C ASP A 53 6.19 0.90 -9.74
N VAL A 54 4.90 0.60 -9.89
CA VAL A 54 3.98 0.47 -8.75
C VAL A 54 4.44 -0.62 -7.79
N LEU A 55 4.87 -1.78 -8.31
CA LEU A 55 5.39 -2.86 -7.47
C LEU A 55 6.66 -2.45 -6.74
N GLU A 56 7.58 -1.75 -7.42
CA GLU A 56 8.82 -1.25 -6.81
C GLU A 56 8.53 -0.25 -5.69
N GLN A 57 7.64 0.71 -5.93
CA GLN A 57 7.23 1.73 -4.96
C GLN A 57 6.56 1.10 -3.72
N LEU A 58 5.64 0.15 -3.92
CA LEU A 58 4.98 -0.55 -2.81
C LEU A 58 5.96 -1.40 -2.01
N LYS A 59 6.88 -2.14 -2.67
CA LYS A 59 7.92 -2.91 -1.98
C LYS A 59 8.83 -2.01 -1.15
N SER A 60 9.22 -0.87 -1.69
CA SER A 60 10.01 0.13 -0.99
C SER A 60 9.26 0.71 0.20
N GLY A 61 7.98 1.03 0.03
CA GLY A 61 7.10 1.47 1.11
C GLY A 61 6.93 0.43 2.22
N LEU A 62 6.75 -0.84 1.87
CA LEU A 62 6.68 -1.96 2.82
C LEU A 62 7.98 -2.12 3.61
N ALA A 63 9.12 -2.10 2.90
CA ALA A 63 10.44 -2.21 3.54
C ALA A 63 10.67 -1.04 4.50
N PHE A 64 10.34 0.18 4.08
CA PHE A 64 10.48 1.35 4.93
C PHE A 64 9.52 1.29 6.13
N ALA A 65 8.26 0.92 5.94
CA ALA A 65 7.32 0.74 7.03
C ALA A 65 7.85 -0.26 8.07
N ALA A 66 8.42 -1.38 7.65
CA ALA A 66 9.02 -2.38 8.53
C ALA A 66 10.19 -1.84 9.37
N THR A 67 10.93 -0.83 8.89
CA THR A 67 11.96 -0.16 9.70
C THR A 67 11.40 0.70 10.82
N LEU A 68 10.15 1.18 10.69
CA LEU A 68 9.50 2.02 11.70
C LEU A 68 8.78 1.22 12.78
N VAL A 69 8.53 -0.06 12.53
CA VAL A 69 7.68 -0.92 13.37
C VAL A 69 8.39 -2.22 13.77
N SER A 70 9.72 -2.23 13.70
CA SER A 70 10.55 -3.41 13.95
C SER A 70 10.29 -4.05 15.31
N ASP A 71 9.94 -3.23 16.29
CA ASP A 71 9.79 -3.64 17.69
C ASP A 71 8.36 -4.09 18.01
N LEU A 72 7.44 -3.98 17.04
CA LEU A 72 6.06 -4.43 17.20
C LEU A 72 5.94 -5.92 16.89
N LYS A 73 5.16 -6.61 17.73
CA LYS A 73 4.83 -8.02 17.51
C LYS A 73 3.86 -8.14 16.34
N GLU A 74 4.31 -8.76 15.25
CA GLU A 74 3.52 -9.16 14.08
C GLU A 74 2.66 -8.05 13.44
N PRO A 75 3.26 -6.94 12.97
CA PRO A 75 2.54 -5.93 12.23
C PRO A 75 1.93 -6.51 10.94
N VAL A 76 0.71 -6.07 10.64
CA VAL A 76 -0.01 -6.43 9.42
C VAL A 76 0.32 -5.41 8.33
N TYR A 77 0.64 -5.91 7.13
CA TYR A 77 1.00 -5.07 6.00
C TYR A 77 -0.04 -5.12 4.90
N VAL A 78 -0.51 -3.96 4.45
CA VAL A 78 -1.58 -3.84 3.45
C VAL A 78 -1.18 -2.84 2.36
N PRO A 79 -0.54 -3.28 1.27
CA PRO A 79 -0.18 -2.39 0.17
C PRO A 79 -1.40 -2.02 -0.67
N ILE A 80 -1.55 -0.73 -0.99
CA ILE A 80 -2.70 -0.20 -1.73
C ILE A 80 -2.24 0.76 -2.83
N VAL A 81 -2.94 0.75 -3.96
CA VAL A 81 -2.71 1.68 -5.06
C VAL A 81 -4.00 2.42 -5.33
N PHE A 82 -4.02 3.74 -5.29
CA PHE A 82 -5.11 4.55 -5.81
C PHE A 82 -4.80 4.93 -7.25
N THR A 83 -5.65 4.55 -8.19
CA THR A 83 -5.49 4.94 -9.60
C THR A 83 -6.83 5.34 -10.20
N LYS A 84 -6.84 6.45 -10.96
CA LYS A 84 -8.03 6.90 -11.70
C LYS A 84 -8.21 6.17 -13.03
N ARG A 85 -7.10 5.81 -13.70
CA ARG A 85 -7.11 5.26 -15.07
C ARG A 85 -6.65 3.79 -15.15
N GLY A 86 -6.28 3.18 -14.03
CA GLY A 86 -5.81 1.80 -13.94
C GLY A 86 -4.28 1.66 -14.05
N ILE A 87 -3.83 0.43 -14.27
CA ILE A 87 -2.42 0.04 -14.44
C ILE A 87 -2.21 -0.48 -15.86
N LYS A 88 -1.12 -0.06 -16.53
CA LYS A 88 -0.93 -0.13 -17.99
C LYS A 88 -0.69 -1.54 -18.54
N SER A 89 0.01 -2.41 -17.80
CA SER A 89 0.38 -3.78 -18.21
C SER A 89 -0.69 -4.85 -17.95
N ARG A 90 -1.80 -4.51 -17.29
CA ARG A 90 -2.85 -5.50 -17.01
C ARG A 90 -3.57 -5.88 -18.29
N ASN A 91 -3.38 -7.12 -18.70
CA ASN A 91 -4.07 -7.74 -19.82
C ASN A 91 -5.60 -7.59 -19.62
N PRO A 92 -6.32 -6.85 -20.48
CA PRO A 92 -7.73 -6.49 -20.25
C PRO A 92 -8.70 -7.68 -20.21
N ARG A 93 -8.24 -8.88 -20.61
CA ARG A 93 -9.03 -10.12 -20.65
C ARG A 93 -9.00 -10.94 -19.35
N GLN A 94 -8.14 -10.61 -18.38
CA GLN A 94 -8.11 -11.30 -17.08
C GLN A 94 -8.84 -10.46 -16.02
N GLN A 95 -9.98 -10.97 -15.58
CA GLN A 95 -10.95 -10.29 -14.71
C GLN A 95 -10.45 -10.03 -13.28
N ASN A 96 -9.31 -10.61 -12.87
CA ASN A 96 -8.75 -10.42 -11.54
C ASN A 96 -7.83 -9.19 -11.53
N ARG A 97 -8.39 -8.07 -11.08
CA ARG A 97 -7.74 -6.77 -10.86
C ARG A 97 -6.81 -6.79 -9.63
N GLU A 98 -5.97 -7.82 -9.50
CA GLU A 98 -5.03 -8.06 -8.40
C GLU A 98 -3.56 -7.99 -8.84
N LEU A 99 -2.74 -7.23 -8.11
CA LEU A 99 -1.28 -7.17 -8.24
C LEU A 99 -0.73 -7.94 -7.04
N LYS A 100 0.35 -8.69 -7.21
CA LYS A 100 0.92 -9.49 -6.13
C LYS A 100 2.30 -8.97 -5.76
N VAL A 101 2.50 -8.69 -4.48
CA VAL A 101 3.78 -8.24 -3.92
C VAL A 101 4.28 -9.31 -2.95
N LYS A 102 5.45 -9.88 -3.22
CA LYS A 102 6.13 -10.76 -2.26
C LYS A 102 6.84 -9.90 -1.22
N PHE A 103 6.56 -10.14 0.06
CA PHE A 103 7.16 -9.40 1.18
C PHE A 103 7.24 -10.29 2.43
N GLN A 104 8.41 -10.37 3.06
CA GLN A 104 8.66 -11.17 4.27
C GLN A 104 8.11 -12.61 4.18
N GLY A 105 8.38 -13.29 3.05
CA GLY A 105 7.91 -14.66 2.80
C GLY A 105 6.40 -14.79 2.49
N LYS A 106 5.62 -13.71 2.61
CA LYS A 106 4.19 -13.68 2.30
C LYS A 106 3.94 -13.09 0.91
N THR A 107 2.83 -13.49 0.29
CA THR A 107 2.32 -12.86 -0.93
C THR A 107 1.16 -11.95 -0.54
N LEU A 108 1.36 -10.64 -0.67
CA LEU A 108 0.36 -9.61 -0.41
C LEU A 108 -0.37 -9.27 -1.71
N THR A 109 -1.70 -9.23 -1.65
CA THR A 109 -2.54 -8.89 -2.79
C THR A 109 -2.91 -7.41 -2.76
N VAL A 110 -2.67 -6.73 -3.87
CA VAL A 110 -2.98 -5.33 -4.12
C VAL A 110 -4.15 -5.27 -5.09
N LEU A 111 -5.33 -4.89 -4.62
CA LEU A 111 -6.47 -4.66 -5.49
C LEU A 111 -6.26 -3.36 -6.27
N THR A 112 -6.12 -3.40 -7.60
CA THR A 112 -5.91 -2.18 -8.41
C THR A 112 -7.15 -1.73 -9.16
N GLY A 113 -8.25 -2.47 -9.06
CA GLY A 113 -9.47 -2.14 -9.77
C GLY A 113 -10.60 -1.92 -8.79
N ARG A 114 -10.64 -0.71 -8.22
CA ARG A 114 -11.70 -0.08 -7.37
C ARG A 114 -11.15 0.57 -6.09
N CYS A 115 -9.87 0.36 -5.77
CA CYS A 115 -9.10 0.89 -4.65
C CYS A 115 -9.28 2.38 -4.31
N GLY A 116 -9.77 3.23 -5.23
CA GLY A 116 -10.11 4.64 -4.97
C GLY A 116 -11.52 4.95 -4.50
N ARG A 117 -12.39 3.95 -4.33
CA ARG A 117 -13.71 4.16 -3.70
C ARG A 117 -13.55 4.19 -2.19
N GLN A 118 -14.26 5.09 -1.53
CA GLN A 118 -14.19 5.33 -0.08
C GLN A 118 -14.34 4.05 0.78
N ARG A 119 -15.04 3.03 0.26
CA ARG A 119 -15.25 1.74 0.94
C ARG A 119 -14.19 0.68 0.66
N ASN A 120 -13.27 0.89 -0.28
CA ASN A 120 -12.36 -0.16 -0.71
C ASN A 120 -11.28 -0.49 0.31
N LEU A 121 -10.71 0.52 0.98
CA LEU A 121 -9.81 0.27 2.10
C LEU A 121 -10.55 -0.46 3.23
N ALA A 122 -11.75 0.01 3.59
CA ALA A 122 -12.56 -0.62 4.63
C ALA A 122 -12.92 -2.07 4.28
N ASN A 123 -13.31 -2.34 3.04
CA ASN A 123 -13.62 -3.70 2.57
C ASN A 123 -12.39 -4.59 2.60
N LEU A 124 -11.23 -4.12 2.13
CA LEU A 124 -10.01 -4.91 2.09
C LEU A 124 -9.54 -5.26 3.51
N LEU A 125 -9.63 -4.30 4.42
CA LEU A 125 -9.33 -4.53 5.83
C LEU A 125 -10.35 -5.48 6.49
N SER A 126 -11.63 -5.39 6.17
CA SER A 126 -12.67 -6.29 6.68
C SER A 126 -12.55 -7.71 6.11
N GLU A 127 -12.32 -7.88 4.81
CA GLU A 127 -12.08 -9.16 4.14
C GLU A 127 -10.84 -9.87 4.70
N ALA A 128 -9.83 -9.11 5.09
CA ALA A 128 -8.62 -9.63 5.72
C ALA A 128 -8.74 -9.82 7.25
N GLY A 129 -9.92 -9.57 7.83
CA GLY A 129 -10.21 -9.81 9.25
C GLY A 129 -9.64 -8.74 10.21
N TYR A 130 -9.36 -7.54 9.71
CA TYR A 130 -8.71 -6.46 10.48
C TYR A 130 -9.65 -5.33 10.90
N LEU A 131 -10.94 -5.39 10.52
CA LEU A 131 -11.99 -4.44 10.90
C LEU A 131 -13.27 -5.16 11.32
#